data_AF-A0A502CN01-F1
#
_entry.id   AF-A0A502CN01-F1
#
_cell.length_a   1.000
_cell.length_b   1.000
_cell.length_c   1.000
_cell.angle_alpha   90.00
_cell.angle_beta   90.00
_cell.angle_gamma   90.00
#
_symmetry.space_group_name_H-M   'P 1'
#
loop_
_entity.id
_entity.type
_entity.pdbx_description
1 polymer ?
#
loop_
_entity_poly.entity_id
_entity_poly.type
_entity_poly.pdbx_seq_one_letter_code
_entity_poly.pdbx_strand_id
1 'polypeptide(L)'
;MTFKQLTARFALVVSCILMTAAPASARFWQCAPYAREISGVDIHGNANTWWSQAAGHYQRGAAPKVGAVMAFESTSRMRVGHVAMVSKIVSDREVLLTHANWSRPGGIETGVRAVDVSAAGDWSEVKVWYAPLGDLGTSAYPVRGFIYADGAPTVDTDDVIPLPTGTIIATSASVPVVPVAAN
;
A
#
# COMPACT_ATOMS: atom_id res chain seq x y z
N MET A 1 -8.08 -63.72 -19.02
CA MET A 1 -7.81 -62.40 -19.63
C MET A 1 -6.53 -61.85 -19.02
N THR A 2 -5.59 -61.51 -19.88
CA THR A 2 -4.15 -61.48 -19.65
C THR A 2 -3.70 -60.16 -19.01
N PHE A 3 -2.74 -60.24 -18.07
CA PHE A 3 -2.13 -59.14 -17.29
C PHE A 3 -1.62 -57.92 -18.09
N LYS A 4 -1.62 -57.99 -19.43
CA LYS A 4 -1.21 -56.94 -20.36
C LYS A 4 -2.22 -55.80 -20.53
N GLN A 5 -3.45 -55.93 -20.05
CA GLN A 5 -4.47 -54.87 -20.17
C GLN A 5 -4.52 -53.91 -18.97
N LEU A 6 -3.87 -54.25 -17.85
CA LEU A 6 -3.86 -53.40 -16.65
C LEU A 6 -2.77 -52.31 -16.70
N THR A 7 -1.68 -52.57 -17.42
CA THR A 7 -0.55 -51.62 -17.56
C THR A 7 -0.86 -50.41 -18.44
N ALA A 8 -1.79 -50.54 -19.40
CA ALA A 8 -2.14 -49.44 -20.30
C ALA A 8 -3.03 -48.36 -19.64
N ARG A 9 -3.76 -48.68 -18.57
CA ARG A 9 -4.62 -47.71 -17.87
C ARG A 9 -3.92 -46.97 -16.73
N PHE A 10 -2.86 -47.55 -16.16
CA PHE A 10 -2.04 -46.87 -15.16
C PHE A 10 -1.03 -45.87 -15.77
N ALA A 11 -0.62 -46.07 -17.02
CA ALA A 11 0.29 -45.14 -17.70
C ALA A 11 -0.37 -43.80 -18.08
N LEU A 12 -1.70 -43.77 -18.31
CA LEU A 12 -2.41 -42.54 -18.69
C LEU A 12 -2.66 -41.60 -17.49
N VAL A 13 -2.87 -42.13 -16.28
CA VAL A 13 -3.25 -41.33 -15.10
C VAL A 13 -2.03 -40.64 -14.46
N VAL A 14 -0.84 -41.23 -14.57
CA VAL A 14 0.40 -40.65 -14.00
C VAL A 14 0.96 -39.50 -14.86
N SER A 15 0.68 -39.47 -16.17
CA SER A 15 1.11 -38.37 -17.04
C SER A 15 0.30 -37.07 -16.91
N CYS A 16 -0.88 -37.10 -16.27
CA CYS A 16 -1.73 -35.90 -16.12
C CYS A 16 -1.46 -35.06 -14.86
N ILE A 17 -0.65 -35.52 -13.90
CA ILE A 17 -0.52 -34.85 -12.58
C ILE A 17 0.68 -33.88 -12.51
N LEU A 18 1.58 -33.87 -13.51
CA LEU A 18 2.80 -33.05 -13.48
C LEU A 18 2.70 -31.68 -14.18
N MET A 19 1.52 -31.23 -14.62
CA MET A 19 1.39 -30.14 -15.60
C MET A 19 0.84 -28.79 -15.09
N THR A 20 0.77 -28.50 -13.78
CA THR A 20 0.18 -27.22 -13.32
C THR A 20 0.98 -26.41 -12.32
N ALA A 21 2.27 -26.68 -12.11
CA ALA A 21 3.14 -25.74 -11.40
C ALA A 21 3.57 -24.61 -12.37
N ALA A 22 2.68 -23.67 -12.67
CA ALA A 22 3.07 -22.45 -13.36
C ALA A 22 4.05 -21.68 -12.46
N PRO A 23 5.18 -21.18 -12.98
CA PRO A 23 6.07 -20.35 -12.18
C PRO A 23 5.29 -19.13 -11.68
N ALA A 24 5.30 -18.90 -10.37
CA ALA A 24 4.76 -17.68 -9.80
C ALA A 24 5.64 -16.51 -10.24
N SER A 25 5.30 -15.87 -11.37
CA SER A 25 5.95 -14.62 -11.76
C SER A 25 5.47 -13.52 -10.83
N ALA A 26 6.35 -13.02 -9.95
CA ALA A 26 6.05 -11.84 -9.17
C ALA A 26 5.79 -10.66 -10.11
N ARG A 27 4.57 -10.13 -10.12
CA ARG A 27 4.20 -8.97 -10.93
C ARG A 27 5.01 -7.75 -10.45
N PHE A 28 5.69 -7.09 -11.38
CA PHE A 28 6.45 -5.87 -11.09
C PHE A 28 5.51 -4.67 -11.04
N TRP A 29 5.24 -4.15 -9.84
CA TRP A 29 4.29 -3.06 -9.63
C TRP A 29 4.97 -1.71 -9.51
N GLN A 30 4.50 -0.74 -10.30
CA GLN A 30 4.83 0.68 -10.13
C GLN A 30 3.81 1.33 -9.19
N CYS A 31 4.21 2.42 -8.52
CA CYS A 31 3.35 3.12 -7.56
C CYS A 31 2.03 3.62 -8.17
N ALA A 32 2.09 4.33 -9.29
CA ALA A 32 0.93 4.91 -9.98
C ALA A 32 -0.13 3.86 -10.40
N PRO A 33 0.19 2.83 -11.20
CA PRO A 33 -0.82 1.84 -11.59
C PRO A 33 -1.35 1.04 -10.40
N TYR A 34 -0.53 0.78 -9.37
CA TYR A 34 -1.00 0.09 -8.17
C TYR A 34 -1.93 0.97 -7.34
N ALA A 35 -1.59 2.26 -7.14
CA ALA A 35 -2.46 3.21 -6.44
C ALA A 35 -3.82 3.35 -7.12
N ARG A 36 -3.87 3.41 -8.45
CA ARG A 36 -5.12 3.44 -9.22
C ARG A 36 -5.99 2.20 -8.98
N GLU A 37 -5.36 1.01 -8.96
CA GLU A 37 -6.07 -0.26 -8.68
C GLU A 37 -6.76 -0.25 -7.32
N ILE A 38 -6.13 0.33 -6.29
CA ILE A 38 -6.59 0.20 -4.91
C ILE A 38 -7.39 1.40 -4.37
N SER A 39 -7.30 2.58 -5.01
CA SER A 39 -7.86 3.83 -4.47
C SER A 39 -9.10 4.34 -5.20
N GLY A 40 -9.40 3.83 -6.40
CA GLY A 40 -10.46 4.37 -7.25
C GLY A 40 -10.13 5.70 -7.93
N VAL A 41 -8.90 6.23 -7.75
CA VAL A 41 -8.40 7.38 -8.52
C VAL A 41 -7.93 6.91 -9.90
N ASP A 42 -8.63 7.32 -10.96
CA ASP A 42 -8.34 6.92 -12.35
C ASP A 42 -7.43 7.94 -13.06
N ILE A 43 -6.29 8.24 -12.44
CA ILE A 43 -5.26 9.11 -13.03
C ILE A 43 -4.15 8.25 -13.62
N HIS A 44 -3.65 8.67 -14.78
CA HIS A 44 -2.64 7.95 -15.54
C HIS A 44 -1.34 8.76 -15.70
N GLY A 45 -0.25 8.05 -15.99
CA GLY A 45 1.07 8.64 -16.18
C GLY A 45 1.89 8.74 -14.89
N ASN A 46 2.96 9.53 -14.95
CA ASN A 46 3.93 9.66 -13.86
C ASN A 46 3.30 10.27 -12.60
N ALA A 47 3.68 9.77 -11.43
CA ALA A 47 3.13 10.16 -10.15
C ALA A 47 3.22 11.67 -9.87
N ASN A 48 4.30 12.34 -10.30
CA ASN A 48 4.47 13.78 -10.13
C ASN A 48 3.44 14.65 -10.87
N THR A 49 2.75 14.10 -11.86
CA THR A 49 1.70 14.81 -12.60
C THR A 49 0.31 14.67 -11.95
N TRP A 50 0.14 13.70 -11.05
CA TRP A 50 -1.18 13.35 -10.50
C TRP A 50 -1.84 14.50 -9.75
N TRP A 51 -1.06 15.28 -8.99
CA TRP A 51 -1.61 16.41 -8.25
C TRP A 51 -2.24 17.48 -9.14
N SER A 52 -1.63 17.74 -10.30
CA SER A 52 -2.15 18.71 -11.28
C SER A 52 -3.31 18.11 -12.06
N GLN A 53 -3.21 16.85 -12.47
CA GLN A 53 -4.30 16.15 -13.18
C GLN A 53 -5.55 15.99 -12.31
N ALA A 54 -5.41 15.86 -10.99
CA ALA A 54 -6.54 15.78 -10.09
C ALA A 54 -7.34 17.08 -10.00
N ALA A 55 -6.76 18.23 -10.35
CA ALA A 55 -7.46 19.51 -10.27
C ALA A 55 -8.68 19.53 -11.22
N GLY A 56 -9.86 19.80 -10.67
CA GLY A 56 -11.12 19.83 -11.44
C GLY A 56 -11.75 18.46 -11.68
N HIS A 57 -11.07 17.37 -11.35
CA HIS A 57 -11.57 15.99 -11.51
C HIS A 57 -11.76 15.28 -10.16
N TYR A 58 -10.92 15.61 -9.18
CA TYR A 58 -10.97 15.07 -7.82
C TYR A 58 -10.83 16.21 -6.82
N GLN A 59 -11.44 16.05 -5.65
CA GLN A 59 -11.13 16.95 -4.53
C GLN A 59 -9.68 16.73 -4.09
N ARG A 60 -9.03 17.81 -3.66
CA ARG A 60 -7.66 17.82 -3.17
C ARG A 60 -7.59 18.58 -1.86
N GLY A 61 -6.70 18.17 -0.96
CA GLY A 61 -6.51 18.85 0.33
C GLY A 61 -5.26 18.40 1.06
N ALA A 62 -5.06 18.94 2.26
CA ALA A 62 -3.90 18.64 3.11
C ALA A 62 -4.19 17.60 4.20
N ALA A 63 -5.45 17.28 4.47
CA ALA A 63 -5.81 16.32 5.51
C ALA A 63 -5.80 14.89 4.96
N PRO A 64 -5.18 13.91 5.64
CA PRO A 64 -5.29 12.51 5.26
C PRO A 64 -6.72 12.02 5.46
N LYS A 65 -7.18 11.14 4.56
CA LYS A 65 -8.41 10.36 4.69
C LYS A 65 -8.11 8.92 4.28
N VAL A 66 -8.77 7.95 4.90
CA VAL A 66 -8.66 6.55 4.43
C VAL A 66 -9.12 6.47 2.97
N GLY A 67 -8.36 5.73 2.15
CA GLY A 67 -8.52 5.63 0.71
C GLY A 67 -7.99 6.81 -0.11
N ALA A 68 -7.63 7.94 0.53
CA ALA A 68 -7.03 9.06 -0.18
C ALA A 68 -5.62 8.71 -0.68
N VAL A 69 -5.24 9.26 -1.83
CA VAL A 69 -3.90 9.07 -2.40
C VAL A 69 -3.02 10.25 -1.99
N MET A 70 -2.02 9.99 -1.15
CA MET A 70 -0.93 10.91 -0.86
C MET A 70 -0.07 11.11 -2.11
N ALA A 71 0.04 12.36 -2.57
CA ALA A 71 0.79 12.73 -3.77
C ALA A 71 2.12 13.39 -3.39
N PHE A 72 3.23 12.70 -3.61
CA PHE A 72 4.56 13.20 -3.31
C PHE A 72 5.05 14.15 -4.41
N GLU A 73 5.81 15.16 -4.02
CA GLU A 73 6.50 16.03 -4.97
C GLU A 73 7.76 15.36 -5.54
N SER A 74 8.10 15.71 -6.79
CA SER A 74 9.36 15.30 -7.41
C SER A 74 10.55 15.88 -6.64
N THR A 75 11.52 15.02 -6.32
CA THR A 75 12.82 15.43 -5.79
C THR A 75 13.94 14.97 -6.73
N SER A 76 15.18 15.38 -6.44
CA SER A 76 16.35 14.91 -7.20
C SER A 76 16.52 13.38 -7.20
N ARG A 77 16.10 12.73 -6.10
CA ARG A 77 16.16 11.28 -5.88
C ARG A 77 14.86 10.55 -6.25
N MET A 78 13.78 11.29 -6.53
CA MET A 78 12.44 10.78 -6.85
C MET A 78 11.82 11.62 -7.97
N ARG A 79 12.47 11.61 -9.15
CA ARG A 79 12.15 12.54 -10.24
C ARG A 79 10.74 12.38 -10.81
N VAL A 80 10.25 11.14 -10.87
CA VAL A 80 8.89 10.83 -11.36
C VAL A 80 7.81 11.00 -10.29
N GLY A 81 8.18 11.49 -9.10
CA GLY A 81 7.29 11.58 -7.94
C GLY A 81 6.96 10.20 -7.37
N HIS A 82 6.02 10.18 -6.44
CA HIS A 82 5.44 8.94 -5.89
C HIS A 82 4.00 9.17 -5.47
N VAL A 83 3.23 8.10 -5.40
CA VAL A 83 1.86 8.12 -4.86
C VAL A 83 1.66 6.91 -3.96
N ALA A 84 0.91 7.10 -2.89
CA ALA A 84 0.59 6.05 -1.93
C ALA A 84 -0.82 6.24 -1.37
N MET A 85 -1.60 5.17 -1.31
CA MET A 85 -2.94 5.24 -0.72
C MET A 85 -2.84 5.15 0.81
N VAL A 86 -3.57 6.00 1.51
CA VAL A 86 -3.74 5.91 2.96
C VAL A 86 -4.68 4.74 3.27
N SER A 87 -4.17 3.70 3.92
CA SER A 87 -4.98 2.54 4.34
C SER A 87 -5.56 2.69 5.75
N LYS A 88 -4.94 3.51 6.61
CA LYS A 88 -5.43 3.79 7.96
C LYS A 88 -4.87 5.12 8.47
N ILE A 89 -5.64 5.83 9.29
CA ILE A 89 -5.15 6.95 10.09
C ILE A 89 -4.83 6.41 11.49
N VAL A 90 -3.61 6.65 11.98
CA VAL A 90 -3.15 6.18 13.29
C VAL A 90 -3.22 7.32 14.31
N SER A 91 -2.82 8.52 13.90
CA SER A 91 -2.90 9.75 14.69
C SER A 91 -2.90 10.96 13.77
N ASP A 92 -2.94 12.17 14.33
CA ASP A 92 -2.82 13.43 13.60
C ASP A 92 -1.53 13.53 12.78
N ARG A 93 -0.50 12.75 13.14
CA ARG A 93 0.86 12.80 12.56
C ARG A 93 1.32 11.47 11.99
N GLU A 94 0.48 10.43 12.01
CA GLU A 94 0.85 9.11 11.50
C GLU A 94 -0.30 8.45 10.75
N VAL A 95 0.01 7.95 9.55
CA VAL A 95 -0.88 7.14 8.72
C VAL A 95 -0.19 5.85 8.32
N LEU A 96 -0.99 4.85 7.98
CA LEU A 96 -0.51 3.68 7.27
C LEU A 96 -0.78 3.83 5.78
N LEU A 97 0.20 3.44 4.98
CA LEU A 97 0.18 3.49 3.54
C LEU A 97 0.11 2.10 2.93
N THR A 98 -0.56 2.01 1.79
CA THR A 98 -0.47 0.88 0.87
C THR A 98 0.00 1.40 -0.49
N HIS A 99 1.13 0.89 -0.95
CA HIS A 99 1.79 1.36 -2.17
C HIS A 99 2.76 0.31 -2.74
N ALA A 100 3.34 0.62 -3.90
CA ALA A 100 4.32 -0.24 -4.55
C ALA A 100 5.57 0.53 -4.96
N ASN A 101 6.66 -0.18 -5.22
CA ASN A 101 7.92 0.37 -5.73
C ASN A 101 8.61 1.40 -4.82
N TRP A 102 8.48 1.23 -3.50
CA TRP A 102 9.13 2.11 -2.53
C TRP A 102 10.42 1.49 -1.96
N SER A 103 10.31 0.51 -1.06
CA SER A 103 11.49 -0.10 -0.44
C SER A 103 12.29 -1.01 -1.36
N ARG A 104 11.62 -1.61 -2.36
CA ARG A 104 12.23 -2.51 -3.33
C ARG A 104 11.56 -2.36 -4.70
N PRO A 105 12.31 -2.45 -5.81
CA PRO A 105 11.74 -2.36 -7.15
C PRO A 105 10.59 -3.35 -7.36
N GLY A 106 9.43 -2.83 -7.77
CA GLY A 106 8.25 -3.65 -8.08
C GLY A 106 7.48 -4.21 -6.90
N GLY A 107 7.97 -4.06 -5.66
CA GLY A 107 7.36 -4.69 -4.48
C GLY A 107 6.18 -3.90 -3.94
N ILE A 108 5.15 -4.62 -3.50
CA ILE A 108 4.01 -4.05 -2.76
C ILE A 108 4.33 -4.03 -1.27
N GLU A 109 3.95 -2.94 -0.61
CA GLU A 109 3.97 -2.74 0.83
C GLU A 109 2.58 -2.29 1.29
N THR A 110 2.02 -2.97 2.29
CA THR A 110 0.66 -2.75 2.80
C THR A 110 0.73 -2.40 4.28
N GLY A 111 0.03 -1.35 4.69
CA GLY A 111 -0.03 -0.97 6.10
C GLY A 111 1.29 -0.44 6.68
N VAL A 112 2.15 0.15 5.84
CA VAL A 112 3.46 0.65 6.26
C VAL A 112 3.37 2.09 6.73
N ARG A 113 4.17 2.46 7.74
CA ARG A 113 4.06 3.76 8.41
C ARG A 113 4.50 4.91 7.50
N ALA A 114 3.76 6.01 7.57
CA ALA A 114 4.24 7.32 7.17
C ALA A 114 3.92 8.34 8.26
N VAL A 115 4.93 9.13 8.62
CA VAL A 115 4.87 10.11 9.71
C VAL A 115 5.08 11.50 9.14
N ASP A 116 4.18 12.41 9.48
CA ASP A 116 4.31 13.83 9.19
C ASP A 116 5.41 14.44 10.06
N VAL A 117 6.47 14.90 9.40
CA VAL A 117 7.63 15.56 10.02
C VAL A 117 7.68 17.05 9.74
N SER A 118 6.66 17.61 9.08
CA SER A 118 6.55 19.04 8.81
C SER A 118 6.53 19.85 10.12
N ALA A 119 7.13 21.04 10.10
CA ALA A 119 7.12 21.93 11.25
C ALA A 119 5.70 22.40 11.62
N ALA A 120 4.82 22.55 10.63
CA ALA A 120 3.45 23.03 10.80
C ALA A 120 2.44 21.94 11.16
N GLY A 121 2.77 20.66 10.96
CA GLY A 121 1.80 19.57 11.14
C GLY A 121 0.73 19.53 10.07
N ASP A 122 1.07 19.96 8.86
CA ASP A 122 0.16 20.11 7.73
C ASP A 122 0.40 19.05 6.64
N TRP A 123 1.13 17.98 6.97
CA TRP A 123 1.50 16.90 6.05
C TRP A 123 2.32 17.35 4.84
N SER A 124 2.90 18.55 4.84
CA SER A 124 3.74 19.03 3.73
C SER A 124 5.06 18.27 3.59
N GLU A 125 5.49 17.54 4.63
CA GLU A 125 6.73 16.75 4.62
C GLU A 125 6.58 15.48 5.45
N VAL A 126 6.93 14.32 4.88
CA VAL A 126 6.76 13.01 5.53
C VAL A 126 8.02 12.16 5.51
N LYS A 127 8.19 11.31 6.52
CA LYS A 127 9.07 10.14 6.48
C LYS A 127 8.23 8.89 6.31
N VAL A 128 8.67 7.99 5.44
CA VAL A 128 7.97 6.75 5.13
C VAL A 128 8.84 5.57 5.55
N TRP A 129 8.22 4.51 6.04
CA TRP A 129 8.84 3.21 6.25
C TRP A 129 9.77 2.80 5.11
N TYR A 130 10.88 2.15 5.44
CA TYR A 130 11.83 1.63 4.48
C TYR A 130 12.34 0.26 4.92
N ALA A 131 11.89 -0.80 4.24
CA ALA A 131 12.11 -2.18 4.66
C ALA A 131 13.58 -2.57 4.92
N PRO A 132 14.59 -2.10 4.15
CA PRO A 132 15.99 -2.39 4.45
C PRO A 132 16.50 -1.85 5.80
N LEU A 133 15.85 -0.82 6.34
CA LEU A 133 16.16 -0.30 7.68
C LEU A 133 15.28 -0.90 8.77
N GLY A 134 14.13 -1.50 8.41
CA GLY A 134 13.16 -2.01 9.38
C GLY A 134 12.50 -0.91 10.22
N ASP A 135 12.54 0.33 9.76
CA ASP A 135 11.95 1.51 10.39
C ASP A 135 11.68 2.60 9.32
N LEU A 136 11.28 3.80 9.76
CA LEU A 136 11.21 4.99 8.93
C LEU A 136 12.53 5.25 8.21
N GLY A 137 12.42 5.58 6.93
CA GLY A 137 13.54 6.05 6.12
C GLY A 137 14.17 7.32 6.70
N THR A 138 15.44 7.52 6.39
CA THR A 138 16.20 8.70 6.85
C THR A 138 15.80 9.98 6.13
N SER A 139 15.32 9.87 4.89
CA SER A 139 14.92 11.00 4.05
C SER A 139 13.49 11.46 4.36
N ALA A 140 13.33 12.77 4.48
CA ALA A 140 12.04 13.43 4.47
C ALA A 140 11.64 13.78 3.03
N TYR A 141 10.37 13.62 2.70
CA TYR A 141 9.85 13.82 1.35
C TYR A 141 8.73 14.86 1.34
N PRO A 142 8.81 15.87 0.46
CA PRO A 142 7.73 16.84 0.29
C PRO A 142 6.50 16.18 -0.31
N VAL A 143 5.33 16.58 0.20
CA VAL A 143 4.02 16.09 -0.23
C VAL A 143 3.17 17.28 -0.66
N ARG A 144 2.50 17.14 -1.80
CA ARG A 144 1.60 18.18 -2.32
C ARG A 144 0.25 18.18 -1.61
N GLY A 145 -0.15 17.02 -1.10
CA GLY A 145 -1.37 16.79 -0.35
C GLY A 145 -1.98 15.42 -0.69
N PHE A 146 -3.29 15.35 -0.53
CA PHE A 146 -4.09 14.14 -0.71
C PHE A 146 -5.14 14.35 -1.80
N ILE A 147 -5.26 13.36 -2.67
CA ILE A 147 -6.29 13.28 -3.71
C ILE A 147 -7.41 12.38 -3.17
N TYR A 148 -8.64 12.89 -3.16
CA TYR A 148 -9.80 12.18 -2.61
C TYR A 148 -10.63 11.61 -3.76
N ALA A 149 -10.83 10.28 -3.76
CA ALA A 149 -11.78 9.63 -4.65
C ALA A 149 -13.19 9.68 -4.03
N ASP A 150 -14.22 9.85 -4.86
CA ASP A 150 -15.64 9.92 -4.46
C ASP A 150 -16.22 8.57 -3.96
N GLY A 151 -15.37 7.58 -3.73
CA GLY A 151 -15.70 6.27 -3.16
C GLY A 151 -14.62 5.70 -2.23
N ALA A 152 -13.69 6.54 -1.76
CA ALA A 152 -12.77 6.14 -0.70
C ALA A 152 -13.58 5.74 0.54
N PRO A 153 -13.27 4.63 1.24
CA PRO A 153 -14.06 4.17 2.38
C PRO A 153 -14.20 5.31 3.39
N THR A 154 -15.41 5.88 3.48
CA THR A 154 -15.76 6.76 4.58
C THR A 154 -15.78 5.88 5.80
N VAL A 155 -14.79 6.04 6.67
CA VAL A 155 -14.80 5.40 7.98
C VAL A 155 -15.88 6.12 8.78
N ASP A 156 -17.13 5.68 8.60
CA ASP A 156 -18.07 5.69 9.70
C ASP A 156 -17.56 4.60 10.66
N THR A 157 -17.12 5.02 11.84
CA THR A 157 -16.33 4.23 12.82
C THR A 157 -17.03 3.01 13.44
N ASP A 158 -18.14 2.52 12.88
CA ASP A 158 -18.97 1.50 13.52
C ASP A 158 -18.88 0.10 12.90
N ASP A 159 -18.29 -0.07 11.71
CA ASP A 159 -18.22 -1.38 11.04
C ASP A 159 -16.80 -1.99 11.04
N VAL A 160 -16.40 -2.59 12.16
CA VAL A 160 -15.23 -3.46 12.24
C VAL A 160 -15.58 -4.82 11.63
N ILE A 161 -15.26 -5.01 10.34
CA ILE A 161 -15.27 -6.34 9.71
C ILE A 161 -13.95 -7.05 10.06
N PRO A 162 -13.96 -8.29 10.60
CA PRO A 162 -12.74 -9.04 10.86
C PRO A 162 -12.02 -9.38 9.55
N LEU A 163 -10.75 -8.98 9.43
CA LEU A 163 -9.90 -9.32 8.29
C LEU A 163 -9.65 -10.83 8.19
N PRO A 164 -9.54 -11.41 6.98
CA PRO A 164 -9.28 -12.83 6.78
C PRO A 164 -7.90 -13.24 7.33
N THR A 165 -7.88 -14.38 8.02
CA THR A 165 -6.70 -15.03 8.60
C THR A 165 -5.72 -15.43 7.49
N GLY A 166 -4.71 -14.60 7.22
CA GLY A 166 -3.67 -14.97 6.24
C GLY A 166 -2.59 -13.91 5.96
N THR A 167 -2.75 -12.67 6.40
CA THR A 167 -1.73 -11.63 6.19
C THR A 167 -0.72 -11.62 7.34
N ILE A 168 0.58 -11.63 7.01
CA ILE A 168 1.66 -11.47 8.00
C ILE A 168 1.59 -10.04 8.53
N ILE A 169 1.04 -9.90 9.73
CA ILE A 169 1.05 -8.67 10.51
C ILE A 169 2.44 -8.54 11.14
N ALA A 170 3.27 -7.60 10.66
CA ALA A 170 4.46 -7.18 11.40
C ALA A 170 4.05 -6.21 12.52
N THR A 171 3.34 -6.72 13.53
CA THR A 171 3.04 -5.96 14.76
C THR A 171 3.91 -6.49 15.88
N SER A 172 4.93 -5.71 16.23
CA SER A 172 5.57 -5.78 17.53
C SER A 172 5.91 -4.37 17.97
N ALA A 173 4.90 -3.68 18.51
CA ALA A 173 5.11 -2.56 19.41
C ALA A 173 3.96 -2.56 20.43
N SER A 174 4.26 -3.07 21.63
CA SER A 174 3.42 -2.91 22.81
C SER A 174 3.53 -1.46 23.30
N VAL A 175 2.43 -0.72 23.25
CA VAL A 175 2.34 0.61 23.87
C VAL A 175 2.14 0.43 25.39
N PRO A 176 2.97 1.04 26.26
CA PRO A 176 2.72 1.02 27.69
C PRO A 176 1.56 1.95 28.04
N VAL A 177 0.55 1.42 28.72
CA VAL A 177 -0.54 2.22 29.31
C VAL A 177 -0.02 2.83 30.61
N VAL A 178 0.08 4.16 30.66
CA VAL A 178 0.33 4.89 31.92
C VAL A 178 -1.03 5.11 32.61
N PRO A 179 -1.23 4.63 33.85
CA PRO A 179 -2.46 4.92 34.57
C PRO A 179 -2.46 6.38 35.05
N VAL A 180 -3.51 7.12 34.70
CA VAL A 180 -3.80 8.44 35.27
C VAL A 180 -4.30 8.25 36.70
N ALA A 181 -3.59 8.83 37.66
CA ALA A 181 -4.04 8.89 39.05
C ALA A 181 -5.27 9.82 39.17
N ALA A 182 -6.33 9.31 39.80
CA ALA A 182 -7.49 10.11 40.17
C ALA A 182 -7.16 11.02 41.36
N ASN A 183 -7.54 12.29 41.25
CA ASN A 183 -7.69 13.23 42.37
C ASN A 183 -9.15 13.24 42.82
#